data_AF-A0A3D2IG18-F1
#
_entry.id   AF-A0A3D2IG18-F1
#
_cell.length_a   1.000
_cell.length_b   1.000
_cell.length_c   1.000
_cell.angle_alpha   90.00
_cell.angle_beta   90.00
_cell.angle_gamma   90.00
#
_symmetry.space_group_name_H-M   'P 1'
#
loop_
_entity.id
_entity.type
_entity.pdbx_description
1 polymer ?
#
loop_
_entity_poly.entity_id
_entity_poly.type
_entity_poly.pdbx_seq_one_letter_code
_entity_poly.pdbx_strand_id
1 'polypeptide(L)'
;MFYPYRRYVLKLIQVFMKTAYFTPLLFLTLILLSACKNKVVMSVSGSVDYLGEANISVSEQPLHYKYSPKKIYSVTHKENGAFKIDIPISVNRKLIFTIDDQSLSLIADPNDKLNLTISRASFPLDTDFNSIHKDDYEAYKNYLSETDGLDKLIEKEMNNFKA
;
A
#
# COMPACT_ATOMS: atom_id res chain seq x y z
N MET A 1 7.91 18.92 -76.00
CA MET A 1 7.70 17.65 -75.26
C MET A 1 8.33 17.77 -73.86
N PHE A 2 7.72 18.53 -72.94
CA PHE A 2 8.25 18.75 -71.57
C PHE A 2 7.11 18.95 -70.56
N TYR A 3 6.19 17.98 -70.47
CA TYR A 3 5.07 18.04 -69.52
C TYR A 3 5.01 16.92 -68.45
N PRO A 4 5.73 15.77 -68.50
CA PRO A 4 5.57 14.77 -67.46
C PRO A 4 6.31 15.14 -66.16
N TYR A 5 7.43 15.84 -66.23
CA TYR A 5 8.33 16.04 -65.07
C TYR A 5 7.72 16.90 -63.95
N ARG A 6 6.97 17.95 -64.30
CA ARG A 6 6.42 18.92 -63.33
C ARG A 6 5.33 18.31 -62.43
N ARG A 7 4.58 17.32 -62.93
CA ARG A 7 3.47 16.68 -62.21
C ARG A 7 3.96 15.68 -61.15
N TYR A 8 5.10 15.02 -61.40
CA TYR A 8 5.74 14.13 -60.42
C TYR A 8 6.38 14.91 -59.28
N VAL A 9 7.04 16.05 -59.57
CA VAL A 9 7.65 16.91 -58.55
C VAL A 9 6.59 17.48 -57.58
N LEU A 10 5.44 17.93 -58.10
CA LEU A 10 4.33 18.41 -57.26
C LEU A 10 3.72 17.32 -56.37
N LYS A 11 3.57 16.09 -56.87
CA LYS A 11 3.13 14.94 -56.05
C LYS A 11 4.16 14.56 -55.00
N LEU A 12 5.46 14.62 -55.33
CA LEU A 12 6.54 14.35 -54.37
C LEU A 12 6.54 15.39 -53.24
N ILE A 13 6.39 16.68 -53.56
CA ILE A 13 6.34 17.77 -52.58
C ILE A 13 5.10 17.63 -51.69
N GLN A 14 3.94 17.26 -52.22
CA GLN A 14 2.73 17.01 -51.41
C GLN A 14 2.90 15.80 -50.47
N VAL A 15 3.58 14.75 -50.90
CA VAL A 15 3.91 13.58 -50.05
C VAL A 15 4.91 13.98 -48.96
N PHE A 16 5.96 14.72 -49.32
CA PHE A 16 6.96 15.25 -48.37
C PHE A 16 6.34 16.22 -47.34
N MET A 17 5.40 17.06 -47.75
CA MET A 17 4.68 17.94 -46.82
C MET A 17 3.78 17.12 -45.89
N LYS A 18 3.04 16.12 -46.38
CA LYS A 18 2.20 15.25 -45.53
C LYS A 18 3.02 14.43 -44.53
N THR A 19 4.19 13.93 -44.89
CA THR A 19 5.08 13.21 -43.97
C THR A 19 5.74 14.15 -42.95
N ALA A 20 6.04 15.39 -43.33
CA ALA A 20 6.60 16.42 -42.43
C ALA A 20 5.62 16.90 -41.34
N TYR A 21 4.31 16.82 -41.56
CA TYR A 21 3.30 17.08 -40.51
C TYR A 21 3.07 15.87 -39.60
N PHE A 22 3.32 14.66 -40.10
CA PHE A 22 3.09 13.41 -39.35
C PHE A 22 4.21 13.13 -38.32
N THR A 23 5.44 13.52 -38.62
CA THR A 23 6.60 13.33 -37.74
C THR A 23 6.53 14.10 -36.42
N PRO A 24 6.17 15.40 -36.35
CA PRO A 24 6.03 16.10 -35.06
C PRO A 24 4.84 15.58 -34.26
N LEU A 25 3.76 15.15 -34.91
CA LEU A 25 2.59 14.55 -34.25
C LEU A 25 2.97 13.24 -33.54
N LEU A 26 3.75 12.39 -34.21
CA LEU A 26 4.24 11.13 -33.65
C LEU A 26 5.18 11.36 -32.47
N PHE A 27 6.07 12.35 -32.56
CA PHE A 27 6.96 12.74 -31.45
C PHE A 27 6.19 13.28 -30.24
N LEU A 28 5.15 14.09 -30.47
CA LEU A 28 4.28 14.61 -29.42
C LEU A 28 3.53 13.49 -28.70
N THR A 29 3.01 12.50 -29.43
CA THR A 29 2.36 11.32 -28.83
C THR A 29 3.32 10.45 -28.02
N LEU A 30 4.58 10.35 -28.45
CA LEU A 30 5.60 9.58 -27.73
C LEU A 30 5.97 10.25 -26.38
N ILE A 31 6.06 11.58 -26.36
CA ILE A 31 6.31 12.35 -25.13
C ILE A 31 5.15 12.20 -24.14
N LEU A 32 3.91 12.23 -24.63
CA LEU A 32 2.71 12.05 -23.79
C LEU A 32 2.62 10.65 -23.15
N LEU A 33 3.11 9.62 -23.83
CA LEU A 33 3.16 8.25 -23.29
C LEU A 33 4.27 8.06 -22.24
N SER A 34 5.32 8.89 -22.25
CA SER A 34 6.44 8.77 -21.30
C SER A 34 6.15 9.37 -19.92
N ALA A 35 5.04 10.09 -19.73
CA ALA A 35 4.68 10.73 -18.46
C ALA A 35 3.95 9.80 -17.47
N CYS A 36 3.66 8.55 -17.85
CA CYS A 36 2.98 7.60 -16.97
C CYS A 36 3.98 7.06 -15.93
N LYS A 37 4.11 7.74 -14.78
CA LYS A 37 4.82 7.21 -13.61
C LYS A 37 3.97 6.10 -13.00
N ASN A 38 4.47 4.86 -13.01
CA ASN A 38 3.86 3.78 -12.26
C ASN A 38 3.88 4.13 -10.77
N LYS A 39 2.71 4.05 -10.12
CA LYS A 39 2.64 4.21 -8.66
C LYS A 39 3.39 3.04 -8.02
N VAL A 40 4.31 3.36 -7.10
CA VAL A 40 4.95 2.34 -6.27
C VAL A 40 3.92 1.90 -5.22
N VAL A 41 3.75 0.59 -5.09
CA VAL A 41 2.69 -0.03 -4.30
C VAL A 41 3.28 -1.15 -3.49
N MET A 42 2.96 -1.19 -2.20
CA MET A 42 3.22 -2.32 -1.30
C MET A 42 1.98 -3.21 -1.26
N SER A 43 2.17 -4.52 -1.42
CA SER A 43 1.08 -5.50 -1.29
C SER A 43 1.09 -6.05 0.14
N VAL A 44 -0.02 -5.89 0.84
CA VAL A 44 -0.29 -6.56 2.13
C VAL A 44 -1.36 -7.62 1.89
N SER A 45 -1.07 -8.86 2.24
CA SER A 45 -1.98 -9.98 2.05
C SER A 45 -1.97 -10.89 3.26
N GLY A 46 -2.93 -11.80 3.35
CA GLY A 46 -2.95 -12.70 4.48
C GLY A 46 -4.25 -13.47 4.63
N SER A 47 -4.38 -14.10 5.79
CA SER A 47 -5.60 -14.77 6.23
C SER A 47 -5.84 -14.53 7.71
N VAL A 48 -7.11 -14.37 8.07
CA VAL A 48 -7.60 -14.42 9.45
C VAL A 48 -8.44 -15.69 9.60
N ASP A 49 -8.23 -16.46 10.66
CA ASP A 49 -8.93 -17.72 10.94
C ASP A 49 -10.46 -17.59 11.03
N TYR A 50 -10.97 -16.53 11.66
CA TYR A 50 -12.39 -16.21 11.72
C TYR A 50 -12.60 -14.69 11.76
N LEU A 51 -13.32 -14.15 10.79
CA LEU A 51 -13.60 -12.71 10.71
C LEU A 51 -15.00 -12.32 11.20
N GLY A 52 -16.00 -13.20 11.05
CA GLY A 52 -17.39 -12.86 11.37
C GLY A 52 -17.84 -11.58 10.65
N GLU A 53 -18.29 -10.59 11.42
CA GLU A 53 -18.69 -9.25 10.93
C GLU A 53 -17.58 -8.18 11.13
N ALA A 54 -16.37 -8.60 11.52
CA ALA A 54 -15.28 -7.68 11.82
C ALA A 54 -14.78 -6.92 10.59
N ASN A 55 -14.44 -5.65 10.79
CA ASN A 55 -13.92 -4.79 9.73
C ASN A 55 -12.41 -4.73 9.76
N ILE A 56 -11.78 -5.05 8.62
CA ILE A 56 -10.34 -4.90 8.43
C ILE A 56 -10.06 -3.58 7.71
N SER A 57 -9.11 -2.81 8.24
CA SER A 57 -8.61 -1.63 7.56
C SER A 57 -7.12 -1.44 7.77
N VAL A 58 -6.48 -0.77 6.81
CA VAL A 58 -5.12 -0.26 6.96
C VAL A 58 -5.16 1.25 6.90
N SER A 59 -4.43 1.91 7.79
CA SER A 59 -4.46 3.37 7.85
C SER A 59 -3.08 3.98 8.00
N GLU A 60 -2.93 5.18 7.45
CA GLU A 60 -1.72 5.97 7.65
C GLU A 60 -1.79 6.69 9.00
N GLN A 61 -0.65 6.81 9.67
CA GLN A 61 -0.54 7.66 10.84
C GLN A 61 -0.68 9.13 10.39
N PRO A 62 -1.68 9.88 10.91
CA PRO A 62 -1.84 11.28 10.56
C PRO A 62 -0.67 12.10 11.12
N LEU A 63 -0.31 13.18 10.41
CA LEU A 63 0.74 14.11 10.86
C LEU A 63 0.40 14.73 12.22
N HIS A 64 -0.88 15.11 12.41
CA HIS A 64 -1.39 15.59 13.68
C HIS A 64 -2.69 14.88 14.05
N TYR A 65 -2.77 14.33 15.26
CA TYR A 65 -3.88 13.49 15.71
C TYR A 65 -5.26 14.16 15.63
N LYS A 66 -5.34 15.49 15.77
CA LYS A 66 -6.60 16.26 15.77
C LYS A 66 -6.91 17.00 14.48
N TYR A 67 -5.88 17.38 13.72
CA TYR A 67 -6.02 18.37 12.64
C TYR A 67 -5.66 17.81 11.26
N SER A 68 -5.19 16.58 11.19
CA SER A 68 -4.89 15.92 9.93
C SER A 68 -5.88 14.77 9.70
N PRO A 69 -6.51 14.71 8.51
CA PRO A 69 -7.41 13.61 8.20
C PRO A 69 -6.63 12.30 8.16
N LYS A 70 -7.22 11.25 8.74
CA LYS A 70 -6.68 9.89 8.70
C LYS A 70 -7.01 9.28 7.34
N LYS A 71 -5.98 8.86 6.60
CA LYS A 71 -6.18 8.13 5.35
C LYS A 71 -6.38 6.65 5.66
N ILE A 72 -7.51 6.09 5.22
CA ILE A 72 -7.92 4.72 5.50
C ILE A 72 -8.06 3.98 4.17
N TYR A 73 -7.51 2.78 4.13
CA TYR A 73 -7.60 1.82 3.05
C TYR A 73 -8.45 0.65 3.55
N SER A 74 -9.68 0.56 3.06
CA SER A 74 -10.58 -0.56 3.40
C SER A 74 -10.08 -1.84 2.75
N VAL A 75 -9.96 -2.91 3.55
CA VAL A 75 -9.51 -4.21 3.08
C VAL A 75 -10.73 -5.04 2.72
N THR A 76 -10.80 -5.50 1.47
CA THR A 76 -11.79 -6.50 1.08
C THR A 76 -11.24 -7.88 1.43
N HIS A 77 -12.08 -8.71 2.06
CA HIS A 77 -11.75 -10.07 2.44
C HIS A 77 -12.74 -11.06 1.79
N LYS A 78 -12.32 -12.31 1.69
CA LYS A 78 -13.16 -13.43 1.24
C LYS A 78 -13.79 -14.12 2.44
N GLU A 79 -14.81 -14.94 2.21
CA GLU A 79 -15.50 -15.72 3.26
C GLU A 79 -14.55 -16.60 4.08
N ASN A 80 -13.46 -17.07 3.48
CA ASN A 80 -12.42 -17.86 4.15
C ASN A 80 -11.39 -17.01 4.94
N GLY A 81 -11.68 -15.73 5.18
CA GLY A 81 -10.81 -14.80 5.91
C GLY A 81 -9.56 -14.35 5.16
N ALA A 82 -9.37 -14.79 3.90
CA ALA A 82 -8.25 -14.35 3.08
C ALA A 82 -8.45 -12.90 2.61
N PHE A 83 -7.41 -12.08 2.69
CA PHE A 83 -7.45 -10.69 2.26
C PHE A 83 -6.22 -10.28 1.46
N LYS A 84 -6.38 -9.22 0.67
CA LYS A 84 -5.29 -8.56 -0.03
C LYS A 84 -5.61 -7.08 -0.21
N ILE A 85 -4.62 -6.24 0.02
CA ILE A 85 -4.69 -4.81 -0.26
C ILE A 85 -3.38 -4.29 -0.83
N ASP A 86 -3.50 -3.42 -1.82
CA ASP A 86 -2.40 -2.79 -2.52
C ASP A 86 -2.36 -1.32 -2.10
N ILE A 87 -1.33 -0.94 -1.36
CA ILE A 87 -1.21 0.38 -0.72
C ILE A 87 -0.17 1.22 -1.47
N PRO A 88 -0.53 2.40 -2.00
CA PRO A 88 0.40 3.25 -2.75
C PRO A 88 1.41 3.91 -1.81
N ILE A 89 2.65 3.39 -1.79
CA ILE A 89 3.70 3.84 -0.89
C ILE A 89 4.99 4.05 -1.68
N SER A 90 5.51 5.28 -1.59
CA SER A 90 6.75 5.70 -2.25
C SER A 90 7.95 5.77 -1.33
N VAL A 91 7.73 5.74 0.00
CA VAL A 91 8.76 5.90 1.03
C VAL A 91 8.36 5.11 2.28
N ASN A 92 9.37 4.64 3.01
CA ASN A 92 9.16 3.88 4.22
C ASN A 92 8.38 4.69 5.26
N ARG A 93 7.34 4.10 5.83
CA ARG A 93 6.49 4.75 6.84
C ARG A 93 5.83 3.72 7.74
N LYS A 94 5.21 4.20 8.81
CA LYS A 94 4.35 3.38 9.67
C LYS A 94 2.92 3.36 9.13
N LEU A 95 2.35 2.16 9.04
CA LEU A 95 0.91 1.96 8.86
C LEU A 95 0.33 1.30 10.11
N ILE A 96 -0.99 1.38 10.24
CA ILE A 96 -1.74 0.74 11.31
C ILE A 96 -2.75 -0.18 10.66
N PHE A 97 -2.59 -1.48 10.87
CA PHE A 97 -3.56 -2.51 10.53
C PHE A 97 -4.53 -2.65 11.69
N THR A 98 -5.82 -2.65 11.40
CA THR A 98 -6.87 -2.67 12.40
C THR A 98 -7.87 -3.75 12.04
N ILE A 99 -8.23 -4.56 13.04
CA ILE A 99 -9.39 -5.45 13.02
C ILE A 99 -10.30 -4.96 14.15
N ASP A 100 -11.41 -4.33 13.80
CA ASP A 100 -12.32 -3.62 14.71
C ASP A 100 -11.62 -2.62 15.65
N ASP A 101 -11.46 -2.99 16.93
CA ASP A 101 -10.94 -2.19 18.03
C ASP A 101 -9.45 -2.45 18.29
N GLN A 102 -8.92 -3.56 17.80
CA GLN A 102 -7.52 -3.95 17.99
C GLN A 102 -6.66 -3.50 16.81
N SER A 103 -5.39 -3.21 17.07
CA SER A 103 -4.48 -2.72 16.04
C SER A 103 -3.06 -3.24 16.16
N LEU A 104 -2.40 -3.29 15.02
CA LEU A 104 -1.03 -3.73 14.83
C LEU A 104 -0.28 -2.73 13.95
N SER A 105 0.93 -2.37 14.36
CA SER A 105 1.79 -1.48 13.58
C SER A 105 2.45 -2.26 12.44
N LEU A 106 2.36 -1.76 11.22
CA LEU A 106 3.05 -2.34 10.06
C LEU A 106 4.15 -1.40 9.57
N ILE A 107 5.27 -1.99 9.18
CA ILE A 107 6.36 -1.33 8.47
C ILE A 107 5.98 -1.34 7.00
N ALA A 108 5.65 -0.17 6.47
CA ALA A 108 5.40 -0.01 5.05
C ALA A 108 6.71 0.21 4.31
N ASP A 109 7.11 -0.76 3.50
CA ASP A 109 8.29 -0.70 2.64
C ASP A 109 7.86 -1.01 1.20
N PRO A 110 8.19 -0.15 0.21
CA PRO A 110 7.81 -0.37 -1.19
C PRO A 110 8.44 -1.63 -1.81
N ASN A 111 9.51 -2.18 -1.23
CA ASN A 111 10.17 -3.38 -1.72
C ASN A 111 9.65 -4.66 -1.05
N ASP A 112 8.81 -4.53 -0.03
CA ASP A 112 8.31 -5.67 0.74
C ASP A 112 6.97 -6.20 0.21
N LYS A 113 6.78 -7.51 0.41
CA LYS A 113 5.52 -8.21 0.14
C LYS A 113 5.07 -8.85 1.45
N LEU A 114 4.40 -8.06 2.26
CA LEU A 114 3.95 -8.47 3.58
C LEU A 114 2.81 -9.49 3.47
N ASN A 115 3.02 -10.66 4.05
CA ASN A 115 1.99 -11.67 4.24
C ASN A 115 1.79 -11.94 5.75
N LEU A 116 0.53 -11.90 6.18
CA LEU A 116 0.10 -12.01 7.57
C LEU A 116 -0.79 -13.25 7.76
N THR A 117 -0.48 -14.08 8.74
CA THR A 117 -1.41 -15.10 9.23
C THR A 117 -1.85 -14.71 10.63
N ILE A 118 -3.14 -14.50 10.83
CA ILE A 118 -3.69 -13.91 12.05
C ILE A 118 -4.67 -14.87 12.71
N SER A 119 -4.47 -15.10 14.00
CA SER A 119 -5.44 -15.74 14.90
C SER A 119 -6.28 -14.64 15.57
N ARG A 120 -7.56 -14.52 15.19
CA ARG A 120 -8.43 -13.40 15.61
C ARG A 120 -8.59 -13.32 17.12
N ALA A 121 -8.61 -14.47 17.80
CA ALA A 121 -8.83 -14.56 19.25
C ALA A 121 -7.69 -13.95 20.07
N SER A 122 -6.48 -13.92 19.51
CA SER A 122 -5.26 -13.50 20.18
C SER A 122 -4.57 -12.34 19.46
N PHE A 123 -5.23 -11.72 18.49
CA PHE A 123 -4.72 -10.53 17.81
C PHE A 123 -4.53 -9.39 18.83
N PRO A 124 -3.44 -8.60 18.78
CA PRO A 124 -2.33 -8.64 17.80
C PRO A 124 -1.15 -9.56 18.16
N LEU A 125 -1.20 -10.26 19.29
CA LEU A 125 -0.08 -11.08 19.80
C LEU A 125 0.18 -12.31 18.93
N ASP A 126 -0.87 -12.95 18.44
CA ASP A 126 -0.77 -14.16 17.61
C ASP A 126 -0.93 -13.80 16.12
N THR A 127 0.14 -13.20 15.59
CA THR A 127 0.27 -12.88 14.17
C THR A 127 1.63 -13.35 13.67
N ASP A 128 1.61 -14.14 12.62
CA ASP A 128 2.81 -14.56 11.90
C ASP A 128 3.09 -13.62 10.72
N PHE A 129 4.36 -13.26 10.56
CA PHE A 129 4.83 -12.34 9.55
C PHE A 129 5.76 -13.04 8.57
N ASN A 130 5.43 -12.93 7.29
CA ASN A 130 6.36 -13.20 6.20
C ASN A 130 6.63 -11.85 5.49
N SER A 131 7.81 -11.30 5.77
CA SER A 131 8.26 -9.97 5.37
C SER A 131 9.78 -9.92 5.40
N ILE A 132 10.35 -8.95 4.68
CA ILE A 132 11.78 -8.61 4.81
C ILE A 132 12.11 -8.13 6.23
N HIS A 133 11.14 -7.52 6.94
CA HIS A 133 11.30 -6.97 8.29
C HIS A 133 10.83 -7.95 9.39
N LYS A 134 10.90 -9.26 9.13
CA LYS A 134 10.39 -10.29 10.06
C LYS A 134 10.96 -10.16 11.48
N ASP A 135 12.27 -9.90 11.60
CA ASP A 135 12.93 -9.80 12.91
C ASP A 135 12.41 -8.62 13.74
N ASP A 136 12.09 -7.49 13.10
CA ASP A 136 11.49 -6.32 13.78
C ASP A 136 10.07 -6.64 14.28
N TYR A 137 9.29 -7.40 13.51
CA TYR A 137 7.97 -7.84 13.93
C TYR A 137 8.03 -8.83 15.10
N GLU A 138 8.97 -9.77 15.09
CA GLU A 138 9.19 -10.70 16.21
C GLU A 138 9.63 -9.95 17.47
N ALA A 139 10.53 -8.97 17.33
CA ALA A 139 10.93 -8.10 18.45
C ALA A 139 9.74 -7.32 19.02
N TYR A 140 8.89 -6.76 18.17
CA TYR A 140 7.68 -6.06 18.59
C TYR A 140 6.67 -6.99 19.28
N LYS A 141 6.49 -8.21 18.77
CA LYS A 141 5.63 -9.23 19.40
C LYS A 141 6.12 -9.59 20.80
N ASN A 142 7.43 -9.76 20.98
CA ASN A 142 8.02 -10.01 22.29
C ASN A 142 7.75 -8.85 23.26
N TYR A 143 7.93 -7.61 22.80
CA TYR A 143 7.60 -6.43 23.60
C TYR A 143 6.12 -6.39 24.03
N LEU A 144 5.19 -6.69 23.11
CA LEU A 144 3.76 -6.76 23.44
C LEU A 144 3.46 -7.87 24.46
N SER A 145 4.12 -9.02 24.34
CA SER A 145 3.99 -10.12 25.29
C SER A 145 4.54 -9.78 26.68
N GLU A 146 5.65 -9.03 26.77
CA GLU A 146 6.24 -8.61 28.04
C GLU A 146 5.41 -7.54 28.76
N THR A 147 4.66 -6.75 27.98
CA THR A 147 3.83 -5.67 28.51
C THR A 147 2.39 -6.10 28.82
N ASP A 148 1.96 -7.27 28.32
CA ASP A 148 0.63 -7.79 28.59
C ASP A 148 0.43 -8.06 30.10
N GLY A 149 -0.68 -7.58 30.63
CA GLY A 149 -1.02 -7.71 32.05
C GLY A 149 -0.25 -6.81 33.02
N LEU A 150 0.71 -5.99 32.57
CA LEU A 150 1.39 -5.01 33.44
C LEU A 150 0.40 -4.04 34.10
N ASP A 151 -0.63 -3.60 33.36
CA ASP A 151 -1.66 -2.71 33.90
C ASP A 151 -2.40 -3.34 35.09
N LYS A 152 -2.71 -4.64 35.01
CA LYS A 152 -3.36 -5.37 36.11
C LYS A 152 -2.46 -5.49 37.33
N LEU A 153 -1.15 -5.66 37.11
CA LEU A 153 -0.17 -5.68 38.19
C LEU A 153 -0.03 -4.31 38.85
N ILE A 154 0.00 -3.24 38.05
CA ILE A 154 0.03 -1.85 38.54
C ILE A 154 -1.24 -1.56 39.35
N GLU A 155 -2.42 -1.90 38.84
CA GLU A 155 -3.69 -1.69 39.55
C GLU A 155 -3.73 -2.45 40.88
N LYS A 156 -3.30 -3.72 40.88
CA LYS A 156 -3.21 -4.53 42.11
C LYS A 156 -2.30 -3.87 43.14
N GLU A 157 -1.13 -3.41 42.73
CA GLU A 157 -0.17 -2.80 43.63
C GLU A 157 -0.65 -1.43 44.14
N MET A 158 -1.28 -0.62 43.27
CA MET A 158 -1.92 0.63 43.67
C MET A 158 -3.02 0.42 44.71
N ASN A 159 -3.78 -0.66 44.61
CA ASN A 159 -4.80 -1.00 45.60
C ASN A 159 -4.17 -1.46 46.93
N ASN A 160 -3.04 -2.17 46.90
CA ASN A 160 -2.28 -2.52 48.12
C ASN A 160 -1.79 -1.27 48.86
N PHE A 161 -1.39 -0.20 48.16
CA PHE A 161 -0.96 1.06 48.79
C PHE A 161 -2.11 1.90 49.38
N LYS A 162 -3.37 1.64 48.99
CA LYS A 162 -4.55 2.37 49.48
C LYS A 162 -5.22 1.71 50.69
N ALA A 163 -4.88 0.46 51.00
CA ALA A 163 -5.38 -0.31 52.14
C ALA A 163 -4.51 -0.06 53.39
#